data_AF-A0A415VEL7-F1
#
_entry.id   AF-A0A415VEL7-F1
#
_cell.length_a   1.000
_cell.length_b   1.000
_cell.length_c   1.000
_cell.angle_alpha   90.00
_cell.angle_beta   90.00
_cell.angle_gamma   90.00
#
_symmetry.space_group_name_H-M   'P 1'
#
loop_
_entity.id
_entity.type
_entity.pdbx_description
1 polymer ?
#
loop_
_entity_poly.entity_id
_entity_poly.type
_entity_poly.pdbx_seq_one_letter_code
_entity_poly.pdbx_strand_id
1 'polypeptide(L)'
;MNLFKNLRSKGNTYEGQGDERKGFIDNVFINLEKGCLVHRHPYDNLSTHAKVTVQEGQQMVFMSEGMYSDLLKPGGHTLSTNNIPFLEKIVNIPFGGETAFKTSLYVVSTIRHRFAGDDAGWGVGLTIRDYSLCDEGLTIKVGAFGSYEFRITNAIAFIREYVGTEHDVYLEDFADEFSSAVSQRVTSVISQYFSQKRVGVTEVNNYLLDISDYARKHINEYFEEYGLELTKFDVEGINPHEDDSNYQQILQAQSEAGSMDLESRALARKRQREGYSYQQERQLDVMETAAGNEGTAGNIMGASMGLGMGVGIGNVFGSQIGTVAHSAMSGVQAPPPPPQSMQIYVCLNQQQAGPYDLPILQQLVSQNLLTQQTLVWKAGLPSWVAAATLPELAVLFTSATQAPPPIPPVPPVVHP
;
A
#
# COMPACT_ATOMS: atom_id res chain seq x y z
N MET A 1 -39.78 13.65 -64.91
CA MET A 1 -38.72 12.68 -64.55
C MET A 1 -37.35 13.34 -64.69
N ASN A 2 -36.84 13.96 -63.62
CA ASN A 2 -35.43 14.37 -63.47
C ASN A 2 -35.13 14.84 -62.02
N LEU A 3 -35.88 14.37 -61.01
CA LEU A 3 -35.66 14.77 -59.60
C LEU A 3 -34.47 14.07 -58.92
N PHE A 4 -33.82 13.11 -59.57
CA PHE A 4 -32.73 12.31 -58.99
C PHE A 4 -31.33 12.64 -59.57
N LYS A 5 -31.21 13.74 -60.32
CA LYS A 5 -29.94 14.16 -60.97
C LYS A 5 -29.27 15.37 -60.31
N ASN A 6 -29.77 15.85 -59.18
CA ASN A 6 -29.12 16.94 -58.47
C ASN A 6 -27.94 16.39 -57.65
N LEU A 7 -26.74 16.81 -58.03
CA LEU A 7 -25.50 16.54 -57.31
C LEU A 7 -25.55 17.24 -55.96
N ARG A 8 -25.41 16.47 -54.87
CA ARG A 8 -25.60 16.90 -53.48
C ARG A 8 -24.56 17.92 -53.00
N SER A 9 -23.31 17.77 -53.45
CA SER A 9 -22.18 18.63 -53.09
C SER A 9 -20.89 18.04 -53.67
N LYS A 10 -19.94 18.88 -54.09
CA LYS A 10 -18.52 18.51 -54.08
C LYS A 10 -18.05 18.47 -52.61
N GLY A 11 -18.37 17.40 -51.90
CA GLY A 11 -17.79 17.17 -50.57
C GLY A 11 -16.36 16.71 -50.77
N ASN A 12 -15.39 17.45 -50.25
CA ASN A 12 -14.03 16.93 -50.20
C ASN A 12 -14.01 15.91 -49.08
N THR A 13 -13.78 14.63 -49.40
CA THR A 13 -13.25 13.73 -48.38
C THR A 13 -11.86 14.24 -47.99
N TYR A 14 -11.42 14.03 -46.76
CA TYR A 14 -10.05 14.40 -46.39
C TYR A 14 -9.00 13.63 -47.23
N GLU A 15 -9.37 12.49 -47.83
CA GLU A 15 -8.55 11.74 -48.79
C GLU A 15 -8.64 12.27 -50.24
N GLY A 16 -9.45 13.30 -50.51
CA GLY A 16 -9.61 13.88 -51.85
C GLY A 16 -10.31 12.97 -52.87
N GLN A 17 -10.82 11.81 -52.45
CA GLN A 17 -11.62 10.89 -53.26
C GLN A 17 -12.94 10.59 -52.54
N GLY A 18 -14.04 11.11 -53.07
CA GLY A 18 -15.38 10.81 -52.58
C GLY A 18 -16.32 10.66 -53.76
N ASP A 19 -16.91 9.48 -53.89
CA ASP A 19 -17.96 9.21 -54.89
C ASP A 19 -19.13 10.19 -54.73
N GLU A 20 -19.75 10.53 -55.86
CA GLU A 20 -20.89 11.44 -55.93
C GLU A 20 -22.08 10.91 -55.10
N ARG A 21 -22.36 11.53 -53.95
CA ARG A 21 -23.56 11.21 -53.14
C ARG A 21 -24.84 11.61 -53.89
N LYS A 22 -25.77 10.65 -54.08
CA LYS A 22 -27.09 10.84 -54.73
C LYS A 22 -28.23 10.73 -53.69
N GLY A 23 -29.22 11.64 -53.74
CA GLY A 23 -30.42 11.63 -52.88
C GLY A 23 -30.64 12.92 -52.06
N PHE A 24 -31.82 13.06 -51.43
CA PHE A 24 -32.24 14.26 -50.67
C PHE A 24 -31.95 14.21 -49.15
N ILE A 25 -31.73 13.02 -48.56
CA ILE A 25 -31.53 12.81 -47.12
C ILE A 25 -30.22 12.04 -46.91
N ASP A 26 -29.38 12.47 -45.96
CA ASP A 26 -28.19 11.70 -45.54
C ASP A 26 -28.67 10.63 -44.57
N ASN A 27 -28.28 9.38 -44.78
CA ASN A 27 -28.43 8.32 -43.78
C ASN A 27 -27.03 7.95 -43.30
N VAL A 28 -26.65 8.42 -42.13
CA VAL A 28 -25.35 8.12 -41.52
C VAL A 28 -25.52 6.97 -40.55
N PHE A 29 -24.89 5.85 -40.89
CA PHE A 29 -24.81 4.65 -40.09
C PHE A 29 -23.35 4.20 -40.10
N ILE A 30 -22.71 4.23 -38.93
CA ILE A 30 -21.30 3.90 -38.77
C ILE A 30 -21.18 2.91 -37.63
N ASN A 31 -20.46 1.82 -37.87
CA ASN A 31 -20.05 0.89 -36.83
C ASN A 31 -18.54 1.00 -36.70
N LEU A 32 -18.06 1.26 -35.49
CA LEU A 32 -16.63 1.22 -35.22
C LEU A 32 -16.08 -0.19 -35.43
N GLU A 33 -14.92 -0.27 -36.07
CA GLU A 33 -14.17 -1.50 -36.17
C GLU A 33 -13.65 -1.92 -34.79
N LYS A 34 -13.33 -3.21 -34.64
CA LYS A 34 -12.79 -3.73 -33.38
C LYS A 34 -11.45 -3.03 -33.09
N GLY A 35 -11.30 -2.48 -31.89
CA GLY A 35 -10.10 -1.76 -31.49
C GLY A 35 -10.07 -0.30 -31.94
N CYS A 36 -11.04 0.18 -32.74
CA CYS A 36 -11.16 1.59 -33.04
C CYS A 36 -11.79 2.33 -31.85
N LEU A 37 -11.06 3.29 -31.28
CA LEU A 37 -11.54 4.16 -30.21
C LEU A 37 -12.29 5.36 -30.77
N VAL A 38 -11.77 5.96 -31.84
CA VAL A 38 -12.36 7.13 -32.50
C VAL A 38 -12.24 7.00 -34.00
N HIS A 39 -13.32 7.30 -34.71
CA HIS A 39 -13.34 7.41 -36.17
C HIS A 39 -13.97 8.73 -36.59
N ARG A 40 -13.27 9.51 -37.41
CA ARG A 40 -13.80 10.73 -38.03
C ARG A 40 -14.45 10.39 -39.36
N HIS A 41 -15.75 10.66 -39.46
CA HIS A 41 -16.48 10.46 -40.70
C HIS A 41 -15.84 11.28 -41.84
N PRO A 42 -15.59 10.67 -43.02
CA PRO A 42 -14.80 11.31 -44.08
C PRO A 42 -15.41 12.53 -44.73
N TYR A 43 -16.71 12.76 -44.54
CA TYR A 43 -17.41 13.86 -45.18
C TYR A 43 -17.72 14.93 -44.15
N ASP A 44 -17.35 16.16 -44.51
CA ASP A 44 -17.50 17.33 -43.66
C ASP A 44 -18.78 18.13 -43.93
N ASN A 45 -19.71 17.60 -44.74
CA ASN A 45 -20.83 18.38 -45.27
C ASN A 45 -22.16 17.62 -45.22
N LEU A 46 -22.73 17.51 -44.02
CA LEU A 46 -24.02 16.86 -43.80
C LEU A 46 -25.19 17.79 -44.19
N SER A 47 -26.25 17.20 -44.76
CA SER A 47 -27.47 17.93 -45.08
C SER A 47 -28.33 18.19 -43.86
N THR A 48 -29.09 19.29 -43.90
CA THR A 48 -30.22 19.49 -42.98
C THR A 48 -31.21 18.31 -43.16
N HIS A 49 -31.76 17.75 -42.07
CA HIS A 49 -32.60 16.53 -42.04
C HIS A 49 -31.90 15.18 -42.25
N ALA A 50 -30.57 15.14 -42.18
CA ALA A 50 -29.83 13.88 -42.10
C ALA A 50 -30.35 12.98 -40.97
N LYS A 51 -30.53 11.69 -41.25
CA LYS A 51 -30.82 10.65 -40.25
C LYS A 51 -29.52 10.02 -39.81
N VAL A 52 -29.27 10.03 -38.52
CA VAL A 52 -28.07 9.48 -37.90
C VAL A 52 -28.48 8.39 -36.94
N THR A 53 -27.95 7.19 -37.11
CA THR A 53 -28.19 6.08 -36.19
C THR A 53 -26.93 5.77 -35.43
N VAL A 54 -26.98 5.94 -34.11
CA VAL A 54 -25.90 5.61 -33.18
C VAL A 54 -26.18 4.24 -32.57
N GLN A 55 -25.23 3.31 -32.68
CA GLN A 55 -25.37 1.99 -32.03
C GLN A 55 -25.09 2.07 -30.53
N GLU A 56 -25.50 1.03 -29.81
CA GLU A 56 -25.00 0.79 -28.45
C GLU A 56 -23.48 0.63 -28.45
N GLY A 57 -22.84 1.06 -27.36
CA GLY A 57 -21.39 1.00 -27.21
C GLY A 57 -20.62 2.09 -27.97
N GLN A 58 -21.31 3.07 -28.57
CA GLN A 58 -20.69 4.23 -29.21
C GLN A 58 -21.51 5.50 -29.00
N GLN A 59 -20.85 6.64 -29.19
CA GLN A 59 -21.43 7.96 -29.21
C GLN A 59 -20.97 8.71 -30.45
N MET A 60 -21.75 9.71 -30.89
CA MET A 60 -21.33 10.58 -31.99
C MET A 60 -21.20 12.02 -31.53
N VAL A 61 -20.09 12.65 -31.87
CA VAL A 61 -19.77 14.04 -31.52
C VAL A 61 -19.77 14.89 -32.77
N PHE A 62 -20.54 15.97 -32.73
CA PHE A 62 -20.60 16.96 -33.79
C PHE A 62 -19.61 18.09 -33.51
N MET A 63 -18.74 18.37 -34.47
CA MET A 63 -17.85 19.53 -34.47
C MET A 63 -18.20 20.44 -35.63
N SER A 64 -18.28 21.74 -35.37
CA SER A 64 -18.53 22.74 -36.40
C SER A 64 -17.80 24.03 -36.06
N GLU A 65 -17.25 24.70 -37.07
CA GLU A 65 -16.45 25.92 -36.92
C GLU A 65 -15.35 25.82 -35.86
N GLY A 66 -14.78 24.62 -35.65
CA GLY A 66 -13.76 24.37 -34.63
C GLY A 66 -14.28 24.24 -33.19
N MET A 67 -15.61 24.21 -32.98
CA MET A 67 -16.23 24.00 -31.67
C MET A 67 -17.04 22.70 -31.62
N TYR A 68 -16.89 21.96 -30.52
CA TYR A 68 -17.74 20.81 -30.20
C TYR A 68 -19.15 21.30 -29.87
N SER A 69 -20.11 20.83 -30.65
CA SER A 69 -21.44 21.42 -30.72
C SER A 69 -22.50 20.57 -30.03
N ASP A 70 -22.48 19.25 -30.21
CA ASP A 70 -23.46 18.34 -29.61
C ASP A 70 -22.97 16.88 -29.53
N LEU A 71 -23.60 16.09 -28.66
CA LEU A 71 -23.32 14.68 -28.39
C LEU A 71 -24.58 13.83 -28.59
N LEU A 72 -24.57 12.94 -29.58
CA LEU A 72 -25.63 11.97 -29.78
C LEU A 72 -25.32 10.65 -29.07
N LYS A 73 -26.28 10.23 -28.24
CA LYS A 73 -26.30 8.93 -27.54
C LYS A 73 -26.84 7.82 -28.44
N PRO A 74 -26.70 6.53 -28.07
CA PRO A 74 -27.30 5.42 -28.81
C PRO A 74 -28.78 5.65 -29.15
N GLY A 75 -29.16 5.35 -30.40
CA GLY A 75 -30.50 5.57 -30.92
C GLY A 75 -30.54 6.21 -32.32
N GLY A 76 -31.74 6.31 -32.88
CA GLY A 76 -31.99 7.00 -34.14
C GLY A 76 -32.27 8.48 -33.91
N HIS A 77 -31.53 9.34 -34.60
CA HIS A 77 -31.62 10.80 -34.51
C HIS A 77 -31.90 11.39 -35.89
N THR A 78 -32.70 12.44 -35.95
CA THR A 78 -32.84 13.26 -37.16
C THR A 78 -32.25 14.62 -36.86
N LEU A 79 -31.21 14.99 -37.62
CA LEU A 79 -30.54 16.28 -37.54
C LEU A 79 -31.53 17.34 -37.98
N SER A 80 -32.09 18.04 -37.01
CA SER A 80 -32.96 19.17 -37.22
C SER A 80 -32.58 20.27 -36.25
N THR A 81 -32.83 21.49 -36.67
CA THR A 81 -32.60 22.72 -35.92
C THR A 81 -33.18 22.62 -34.50
N ASN A 82 -34.34 21.99 -34.34
CA ASN A 82 -35.02 21.81 -33.05
C ASN A 82 -34.34 20.80 -32.10
N ASN A 83 -33.54 19.86 -32.62
CA ASN A 83 -32.94 18.78 -31.83
C ASN A 83 -31.47 19.05 -31.47
N ILE A 84 -30.83 19.99 -32.17
CA ILE A 84 -29.44 20.38 -31.96
C ILE A 84 -29.40 21.91 -31.89
N PRO A 85 -29.37 22.52 -30.70
CA PRO A 85 -29.46 23.98 -30.52
C PRO A 85 -28.40 24.76 -31.29
N PHE A 86 -27.27 24.14 -31.61
CA PHE A 86 -26.23 24.76 -32.43
C PHE A 86 -26.63 24.90 -33.91
N LEU A 87 -27.42 23.96 -34.46
CA LEU A 87 -27.94 24.06 -35.82
C LEU A 87 -28.86 25.28 -35.97
N GLU A 88 -29.55 25.75 -34.92
CA GLU A 88 -30.31 27.01 -34.94
C GLU A 88 -29.44 28.22 -35.28
N LYS A 89 -28.22 28.27 -34.75
CA LYS A 89 -27.31 29.40 -34.98
C LYS A 89 -26.80 29.44 -36.42
N ILE A 90 -26.55 28.28 -37.03
CA ILE A 90 -26.07 28.17 -38.41
C ILE A 90 -27.20 28.38 -39.43
N VAL A 91 -28.38 27.78 -39.18
CA VAL A 91 -29.50 27.80 -40.15
C VAL A 91 -30.15 29.19 -40.26
N ASN A 92 -29.98 30.06 -39.27
CA ASN A 92 -30.49 31.44 -39.30
C ASN A 92 -29.73 32.40 -40.26
N ILE A 93 -28.70 31.93 -40.97
CA ILE A 93 -28.07 32.70 -42.05
C ILE A 93 -28.94 32.53 -43.32
N PRO A 94 -29.30 33.60 -44.06
CA PRO A 94 -30.38 33.58 -45.07
C PRO A 94 -29.96 32.89 -46.38
N PHE A 95 -29.60 31.61 -46.29
CA PHE A 95 -29.26 30.73 -47.39
C PHE A 95 -30.46 29.82 -47.69
N GLY A 96 -31.38 30.29 -48.55
CA GLY A 96 -32.07 29.48 -49.57
C GLY A 96 -32.79 28.15 -49.23
N GLY A 97 -33.03 27.79 -47.97
CA GLY A 97 -33.93 26.70 -47.57
C GLY A 97 -33.33 25.29 -47.44
N GLU A 98 -32.15 25.00 -48.02
CA GLU A 98 -31.41 23.74 -47.79
C GLU A 98 -29.91 24.02 -47.87
N THR A 99 -29.27 24.27 -46.72
CA THR A 99 -27.83 24.54 -46.66
C THR A 99 -27.10 23.32 -46.11
N ALA A 100 -26.17 22.76 -46.89
CA ALA A 100 -25.16 21.83 -46.38
C ALA A 100 -24.14 22.64 -45.57
N PHE A 101 -23.94 22.29 -44.30
CA PHE A 101 -23.05 23.02 -43.40
C PHE A 101 -21.77 22.22 -43.17
N LYS A 102 -20.64 22.93 -43.00
CA LYS A 102 -19.36 22.30 -42.69
C LYS A 102 -19.37 21.79 -41.25
N THR A 103 -19.43 20.48 -41.08
CA THR A 103 -19.41 19.78 -39.79
C THR A 103 -18.59 18.52 -39.90
N SER A 104 -17.70 18.31 -38.93
CA SER A 104 -17.03 17.02 -38.75
C SER A 104 -17.82 16.18 -37.76
N LEU A 105 -18.01 14.91 -38.09
CA LEU A 105 -18.68 13.93 -37.24
C LEU A 105 -17.63 12.93 -36.74
N TYR A 106 -17.50 12.81 -35.42
CA TYR A 106 -16.66 11.81 -34.79
C TYR A 106 -17.53 10.73 -34.17
N VAL A 107 -17.14 9.47 -34.34
CA VAL A 107 -17.75 8.32 -33.67
C VAL A 107 -16.76 7.83 -32.63
N VAL A 108 -17.21 7.72 -31.38
CA VAL A 108 -16.35 7.40 -30.23
C VAL A 108 -16.87 6.15 -29.54
N SER A 109 -15.96 5.22 -29.27
CA SER A 109 -16.23 3.99 -28.55
C SER A 109 -16.52 4.25 -27.08
N THR A 110 -17.61 3.72 -26.54
CA THR A 110 -17.95 3.84 -25.11
C THR A 110 -18.00 2.48 -24.40
N ILE A 111 -17.55 1.42 -25.06
CA ILE A 111 -17.38 0.10 -24.44
C ILE A 111 -16.14 0.08 -23.54
N ARG A 112 -16.04 -0.97 -22.71
CA ARG A 112 -14.83 -1.21 -21.92
C ARG A 112 -13.76 -1.84 -22.80
N HIS A 113 -12.55 -1.32 -22.68
CA HIS A 113 -11.35 -1.85 -23.29
C HIS A 113 -10.45 -2.40 -22.19
N ARG A 114 -9.99 -3.64 -22.37
CA ARG A 114 -9.16 -4.35 -21.40
C ARG A 114 -7.74 -4.44 -21.90
N PHE A 115 -6.81 -4.13 -21.02
CA PHE A 115 -5.38 -4.17 -21.21
C PHE A 115 -4.78 -5.15 -20.21
N ALA A 116 -4.23 -6.26 -20.71
CA ALA A 116 -3.75 -7.37 -19.89
C ALA A 116 -2.62 -8.14 -20.61
N GLY A 117 -1.79 -8.83 -19.82
CA GLY A 117 -0.65 -9.62 -20.33
C GLY A 117 0.50 -8.74 -20.81
N ASP A 118 1.51 -9.39 -21.40
CA ASP A 118 2.78 -8.75 -21.78
C ASP A 118 2.63 -7.73 -22.91
N ASP A 119 1.59 -7.86 -23.75
CA ASP A 119 1.39 -7.00 -24.92
C ASP A 119 0.69 -5.68 -24.59
N ALA A 120 -0.04 -5.58 -23.47
CA ALA A 120 -0.81 -4.37 -23.18
C ALA A 120 -1.12 -4.11 -21.69
N GLY A 121 -0.78 -5.02 -20.77
CA GLY A 121 -0.88 -4.78 -19.33
C GLY A 121 0.06 -3.69 -18.83
N TRP A 122 0.10 -3.48 -17.51
CA TRP A 122 1.08 -2.57 -16.91
C TRP A 122 2.13 -3.37 -16.14
N GLY A 123 3.38 -2.88 -16.17
CA GLY A 123 4.51 -3.49 -15.47
C GLY A 123 5.57 -2.46 -15.15
N VAL A 124 6.02 -2.44 -13.89
CA VAL A 124 7.00 -1.46 -13.39
C VAL A 124 7.98 -2.08 -12.42
N GLY A 125 9.25 -1.73 -12.56
CA GLY A 125 10.25 -1.92 -11.51
C GLY A 125 10.23 -0.73 -10.56
N LEU A 126 10.07 -0.97 -9.26
CA LEU A 126 10.05 0.08 -8.25
C LEU A 126 10.85 -0.32 -7.01
N THR A 127 11.18 0.68 -6.18
CA THR A 127 11.76 0.45 -4.87
C THR A 127 10.72 0.78 -3.81
N ILE A 128 10.38 -0.19 -2.99
CA ILE A 128 9.47 -0.02 -1.86
C ILE A 128 10.27 0.08 -0.56
N ARG A 129 9.65 0.64 0.48
CA ARG A 129 10.22 0.69 1.82
C ARG A 129 9.49 -0.29 2.72
N ASP A 130 10.25 -1.20 3.31
CA ASP A 130 9.78 -2.25 4.20
C ASP A 130 10.25 -1.96 5.64
N TYR A 131 9.33 -1.97 6.60
CA TYR A 131 9.60 -1.63 8.00
C TYR A 131 9.65 -2.85 8.93
N SER A 132 9.74 -4.07 8.38
CA SER A 132 9.62 -5.32 9.14
C SER A 132 10.80 -5.55 10.08
N LEU A 133 12.00 -5.04 9.75
CA LEU A 133 13.21 -5.21 10.57
C LEU A 133 13.65 -3.95 11.32
N CYS A 134 13.37 -2.76 10.80
CA CYS A 134 13.79 -1.51 11.40
C CYS A 134 12.79 -0.38 11.15
N ASP A 135 12.68 0.52 12.13
CA ASP A 135 11.78 1.67 12.06
C ASP A 135 12.16 2.67 10.96
N GLU A 136 13.43 2.70 10.56
CA GLU A 136 13.97 3.53 9.47
C GLU A 136 13.54 3.00 8.08
N GLY A 137 13.17 1.72 8.01
CA GLY A 137 12.74 1.01 6.81
C GLY A 137 13.89 0.66 5.85
N LEU A 138 13.87 -0.58 5.37
CA LEU A 138 14.78 -1.09 4.35
C LEU A 138 14.19 -0.84 2.95
N THR A 139 15.04 -0.47 1.99
CA THR A 139 14.62 -0.30 0.60
C THR A 139 14.77 -1.61 -0.16
N ILE A 140 13.70 -2.08 -0.81
CA ILE A 140 13.69 -3.34 -1.54
C ILE A 140 13.24 -3.09 -2.97
N LYS A 141 14.01 -3.60 -3.94
CA LYS A 141 13.62 -3.60 -5.34
C LYS A 141 12.56 -4.67 -5.60
N VAL A 142 11.45 -4.26 -6.21
CA VAL A 142 10.34 -5.14 -6.57
C VAL A 142 9.91 -4.86 -8.00
N GLY A 143 9.44 -5.89 -8.69
CA GLY A 143 8.68 -5.77 -9.93
C GLY A 143 7.19 -5.90 -9.62
N ALA A 144 6.38 -4.94 -10.03
CA ALA A 144 4.93 -4.99 -9.93
C ALA A 144 4.31 -5.03 -11.33
N PHE A 145 3.25 -5.81 -11.50
CA PHE A 145 2.54 -5.92 -12.77
C PHE A 145 1.06 -6.22 -12.57
N GLY A 146 0.28 -6.00 -13.63
CA GLY A 146 -1.11 -6.40 -13.67
C GLY A 146 -1.85 -5.88 -14.90
N SER A 147 -3.16 -5.74 -14.75
CA SER A 147 -4.06 -5.39 -15.84
C SER A 147 -5.01 -4.26 -15.46
N TYR A 148 -5.61 -3.63 -16.46
CA TYR A 148 -6.56 -2.54 -16.26
C TYR A 148 -7.62 -2.50 -17.35
N GLU A 149 -8.77 -1.93 -17.01
CA GLU A 149 -9.89 -1.72 -17.93
C GLU A 149 -10.33 -0.27 -17.87
N PHE A 150 -10.47 0.35 -19.03
CA PHE A 150 -10.96 1.71 -19.15
C PHE A 150 -12.13 1.80 -20.13
N ARG A 151 -12.87 2.89 -20.07
CA ARG A 151 -13.83 3.28 -21.10
C ARG A 151 -13.85 4.80 -21.26
N ILE A 152 -14.27 5.25 -22.44
CA ILE A 152 -14.49 6.68 -22.68
C ILE A 152 -15.87 7.04 -22.13
N THR A 153 -15.92 7.97 -21.18
CA THR A 153 -17.16 8.47 -20.55
C THR A 153 -17.51 9.87 -21.03
N ASN A 154 -16.51 10.67 -21.39
CA ASN A 154 -16.69 11.99 -21.98
C ASN A 154 -15.99 12.07 -23.34
N ALA A 155 -16.74 11.75 -24.39
CA ALA A 155 -16.25 11.75 -25.77
C ALA A 155 -15.71 13.11 -26.23
N ILE A 156 -16.30 14.23 -25.77
CA ILE A 156 -15.84 15.57 -26.14
C ILE A 156 -14.48 15.87 -25.51
N ALA A 157 -14.31 15.57 -24.22
CA ALA A 157 -13.03 15.73 -23.54
C ALA A 157 -11.96 14.84 -24.17
N PHE A 158 -12.28 13.56 -24.45
CA PHE A 158 -11.34 12.64 -25.08
C PHE A 158 -10.86 13.13 -26.46
N ILE A 159 -11.76 13.61 -27.31
CA ILE A 159 -11.35 14.14 -28.63
C ILE A 159 -10.47 15.41 -28.45
N ARG A 160 -10.82 16.28 -27.50
CA ARG A 160 -10.12 17.54 -27.28
C ARG A 160 -8.71 17.34 -26.72
N GLU A 161 -8.59 16.53 -25.68
CA GLU A 161 -7.35 16.39 -24.90
C GLU A 161 -6.41 15.34 -25.50
N TYR A 162 -6.93 14.34 -26.23
CA TYR A 162 -6.13 13.25 -26.80
C TYR A 162 -6.11 13.24 -28.34
N VAL A 163 -7.26 13.10 -28.99
CA VAL A 163 -7.32 12.84 -30.45
C VAL A 163 -6.74 13.99 -31.29
N GLY A 164 -6.97 15.24 -30.87
CA GLY A 164 -6.46 16.41 -31.57
C GLY A 164 -6.95 16.48 -33.02
N THR A 165 -6.03 16.33 -33.98
CA THR A 165 -6.31 16.38 -35.43
C THR A 165 -6.36 15.03 -36.13
N GLU A 166 -6.12 13.93 -35.41
CA GLU A 166 -6.16 12.58 -35.97
C GLU A 166 -7.56 12.21 -36.46
N HIS A 167 -7.60 11.39 -37.51
CA HIS A 167 -8.86 10.95 -38.11
C HIS A 167 -9.37 9.68 -37.43
N ASP A 168 -8.47 8.72 -37.24
CA ASP A 168 -8.76 7.44 -36.60
C ASP A 168 -7.78 7.25 -35.44
N VAL A 169 -8.29 6.75 -34.31
CA VAL A 169 -7.48 6.37 -33.16
C VAL A 169 -7.77 4.91 -32.83
N TYR A 170 -6.73 4.09 -32.87
CA TYR A 170 -6.82 2.69 -32.50
C TYR A 170 -6.30 2.44 -31.09
N LEU A 171 -6.78 1.36 -30.49
CA LEU A 171 -6.46 0.94 -29.13
C LEU A 171 -4.97 0.66 -28.94
N GLU A 172 -4.31 0.13 -29.98
CA GLU A 172 -2.87 -0.20 -29.96
C GLU A 172 -2.03 1.07 -29.86
N ASP A 173 -2.24 2.05 -30.74
CA ASP A 173 -1.54 3.34 -30.70
C ASP A 173 -1.79 4.07 -29.37
N PHE A 174 -3.03 4.01 -28.87
CA PHE A 174 -3.38 4.57 -27.56
C PHE A 174 -2.64 3.87 -26.42
N ALA A 175 -2.52 2.54 -26.46
CA ALA A 175 -1.82 1.78 -25.43
C ALA A 175 -0.34 2.20 -25.35
N ASP A 176 0.32 2.34 -26.50
CA ASP A 176 1.74 2.70 -26.57
C ASP A 176 2.03 4.06 -25.95
N GLU A 177 1.19 5.06 -26.21
CA GLU A 177 1.35 6.40 -25.64
C GLU A 177 0.97 6.47 -24.16
N PHE A 178 -0.14 5.84 -23.78
CA PHE A 178 -0.70 5.98 -22.43
C PHE A 178 -0.01 5.07 -21.40
N SER A 179 0.56 3.94 -21.82
CA SER A 179 1.22 2.95 -20.94
C SER A 179 2.34 3.56 -20.10
N SER A 180 3.14 4.47 -20.66
CA SER A 180 4.22 5.16 -19.94
C SER A 180 3.67 6.10 -18.86
N ALA A 181 2.62 6.87 -19.19
CA ALA A 181 1.98 7.79 -18.24
C ALA A 181 1.32 7.03 -17.07
N VAL A 182 0.70 5.88 -17.37
CA VAL A 182 0.14 4.95 -16.37
C VAL A 182 1.26 4.40 -15.48
N SER A 183 2.31 3.83 -16.07
CA SER A 183 3.45 3.22 -15.35
C SER A 183 4.10 4.19 -14.34
N GLN A 184 4.31 5.44 -14.73
CA GLN A 184 4.85 6.47 -13.82
C GLN A 184 3.95 6.70 -12.60
N ARG A 185 2.63 6.78 -12.82
CA ARG A 185 1.65 7.00 -11.75
C ARG A 185 1.51 5.77 -10.86
N VAL A 186 1.48 4.58 -11.44
CA VAL A 186 1.46 3.30 -10.72
C VAL A 186 2.63 3.22 -9.73
N THR A 187 3.84 3.56 -10.19
CA THR A 187 5.04 3.57 -9.33
C THR A 187 4.84 4.44 -8.11
N SER A 188 4.40 5.69 -8.30
CA SER A 188 4.15 6.63 -7.19
C SER A 188 3.09 6.13 -6.23
N VAL A 189 1.98 5.61 -6.75
CA VAL A 189 0.81 5.22 -5.95
C VAL A 189 1.10 3.96 -5.13
N ILE A 190 1.77 2.96 -5.71
CA ILE A 190 2.18 1.76 -4.97
C ILE A 190 3.21 2.13 -3.89
N SER A 191 4.24 2.91 -4.20
CA SER A 191 5.23 3.34 -3.19
C SER A 191 4.60 4.11 -2.03
N GLN A 192 3.61 4.96 -2.32
CA GLN A 192 2.85 5.68 -1.30
C GLN A 192 2.03 4.73 -0.41
N TYR A 193 1.39 3.72 -0.99
CA TYR A 193 0.64 2.72 -0.24
C TYR A 193 1.53 1.98 0.76
N PHE A 194 2.69 1.47 0.32
CA PHE A 194 3.66 0.82 1.19
C PHE A 194 4.14 1.72 2.34
N SER A 195 4.40 2.99 2.03
CA SER A 195 4.87 3.96 3.02
C SER A 195 3.80 4.30 4.07
N GLN A 196 2.53 4.43 3.65
CA GLN A 196 1.43 4.80 4.55
C GLN A 196 0.93 3.62 5.39
N LYS A 197 0.82 2.44 4.78
CA LYS A 197 0.27 1.24 5.42
C LYS A 197 1.33 0.39 6.12
N ARG A 198 2.62 0.67 5.88
CA ARG A 198 3.76 -0.08 6.41
C ARG A 198 3.64 -1.59 6.14
N VAL A 199 3.23 -1.94 4.91
CA VAL A 199 3.10 -3.34 4.50
C VAL A 199 4.49 -3.93 4.28
N GLY A 200 4.74 -5.09 4.89
CA GLY A 200 5.96 -5.86 4.63
C GLY A 200 5.90 -6.54 3.26
N VAL A 201 7.04 -6.62 2.57
CA VAL A 201 7.18 -7.23 1.24
C VAL A 201 6.79 -8.70 1.25
N THR A 202 7.04 -9.41 2.34
CA THR A 202 6.70 -10.84 2.48
C THR A 202 5.19 -11.08 2.66
N GLU A 203 4.44 -10.03 3.02
CA GLU A 203 3.00 -10.09 3.24
C GLU A 203 2.20 -9.39 2.13
N VAL A 204 2.87 -8.78 1.14
CA VAL A 204 2.21 -7.96 0.10
C VAL A 204 1.10 -8.70 -0.63
N ASN A 205 1.24 -10.02 -0.84
CA ASN A 205 0.25 -10.86 -1.51
C ASN A 205 -1.13 -10.83 -0.81
N ASN A 206 -1.17 -10.59 0.50
CA ASN A 206 -2.42 -10.46 1.26
C ASN A 206 -3.14 -9.13 1.01
N TYR A 207 -2.45 -8.15 0.42
CA TYR A 207 -2.95 -6.79 0.21
C TYR A 207 -3.12 -6.42 -1.26
N LEU A 208 -2.94 -7.34 -2.21
CA LEU A 208 -3.02 -7.01 -3.64
C LEU A 208 -4.36 -6.39 -4.04
N LEU A 209 -5.48 -6.85 -3.47
CA LEU A 209 -6.80 -6.27 -3.70
C LEU A 209 -6.90 -4.83 -3.17
N ASP A 210 -6.41 -4.60 -1.94
CA ASP A 210 -6.42 -3.26 -1.33
C ASP A 210 -5.52 -2.28 -2.10
N ILE A 211 -4.35 -2.75 -2.57
CA ILE A 211 -3.45 -1.97 -3.41
C ILE A 211 -4.12 -1.67 -4.76
N SER A 212 -4.82 -2.65 -5.35
CA SER A 212 -5.56 -2.49 -6.60
C SER A 212 -6.62 -1.41 -6.49
N ASP A 213 -7.45 -1.44 -5.45
CA ASP A 213 -8.49 -0.43 -5.21
C ASP A 213 -7.91 0.96 -4.92
N TYR A 214 -6.83 1.02 -4.13
CA TYR A 214 -6.10 2.25 -3.85
C TYR A 214 -5.51 2.84 -5.15
N ALA A 215 -4.85 2.02 -5.95
CA ALA A 215 -4.27 2.40 -7.24
C ALA A 215 -5.33 2.88 -8.22
N ARG A 216 -6.42 2.13 -8.37
CA ARG A 216 -7.55 2.48 -9.23
C ARG A 216 -8.06 3.88 -8.92
N LYS A 217 -8.29 4.20 -7.64
CA LYS A 217 -8.86 5.49 -7.23
C LYS A 217 -7.94 6.66 -7.62
N HIS A 218 -6.66 6.58 -7.28
CA HIS A 218 -5.71 7.69 -7.52
C HIS A 218 -5.35 7.83 -9.00
N ILE A 219 -5.25 6.72 -9.74
CA ILE A 219 -4.95 6.78 -11.18
C ILE A 219 -6.18 7.28 -11.94
N ASN A 220 -7.40 6.95 -11.50
CA ASN A 220 -8.63 7.41 -12.15
C ASN A 220 -8.76 8.94 -12.16
N GLU A 221 -8.26 9.65 -11.14
CA GLU A 221 -8.25 11.11 -11.11
C GLU A 221 -7.56 11.72 -12.33
N TYR A 222 -6.46 11.10 -12.79
CA TYR A 222 -5.76 11.50 -14.01
C TYR A 222 -6.53 11.10 -15.29
N PHE A 223 -7.17 9.93 -15.31
CA PHE A 223 -7.94 9.46 -16.47
C PHE A 223 -9.15 10.36 -16.74
N GLU A 224 -9.80 10.86 -15.68
CA GLU A 224 -10.97 11.74 -15.80
C GLU A 224 -10.65 13.05 -16.53
N GLU A 225 -9.42 13.57 -16.41
CA GLU A 225 -8.97 14.76 -17.15
C GLU A 225 -9.03 14.57 -18.67
N TYR A 226 -8.81 13.34 -19.15
CA TYR A 226 -8.89 12.96 -20.57
C TYR A 226 -10.27 12.45 -20.98
N GLY A 227 -11.28 12.52 -20.09
CA GLY A 227 -12.61 11.97 -20.35
C GLY A 227 -12.70 10.44 -20.33
N LEU A 228 -11.74 9.80 -19.66
CA LEU A 228 -11.68 8.36 -19.46
C LEU A 228 -12.13 7.99 -18.04
N GLU A 229 -12.65 6.77 -17.88
CA GLU A 229 -12.90 6.17 -16.58
C GLU A 229 -12.11 4.87 -16.49
N LEU A 230 -11.29 4.75 -15.45
CA LEU A 230 -10.60 3.53 -15.06
C LEU A 230 -11.56 2.63 -14.28
N THR A 231 -12.29 1.79 -15.02
CA THR A 231 -13.32 0.90 -14.48
C THR A 231 -12.76 -0.22 -13.62
N LYS A 232 -11.57 -0.72 -13.96
CA LYS A 232 -10.86 -1.76 -13.21
C LYS A 232 -9.36 -1.53 -13.27
N PHE A 233 -8.68 -1.82 -12.17
CA PHE A 233 -7.23 -1.85 -12.10
C PHE A 233 -6.86 -2.98 -11.15
N ASP A 234 -6.12 -3.97 -11.65
CA ASP A 234 -5.71 -5.15 -10.92
C ASP A 234 -4.18 -5.14 -10.78
N VAL A 235 -3.70 -5.36 -9.56
CA VAL A 235 -2.32 -5.70 -9.25
C VAL A 235 -2.25 -7.22 -9.14
N GLU A 236 -1.64 -7.86 -10.13
CA GLU A 236 -1.57 -9.33 -10.21
C GLU A 236 -0.41 -9.88 -9.39
N GLY A 237 0.68 -9.12 -9.27
CA GLY A 237 1.80 -9.50 -8.43
C GLY A 237 2.73 -8.33 -8.12
N ILE A 238 3.38 -8.42 -6.96
CA ILE A 238 4.50 -7.56 -6.55
C ILE A 238 5.60 -8.49 -6.05
N ASN A 239 6.61 -8.70 -6.89
CA ASN A 239 7.64 -9.69 -6.68
C ASN A 239 8.96 -9.00 -6.32
N PRO A 240 9.52 -9.26 -5.13
CA PRO A 240 10.87 -8.80 -4.81
C PRO A 240 11.91 -9.45 -5.69
N HIS A 241 12.95 -8.67 -6.01
CA HIS A 241 14.13 -9.16 -6.67
C HIS A 241 14.88 -10.12 -5.75
N GLU A 242 15.08 -11.38 -6.17
CA GLU A 242 15.74 -12.39 -5.36
C GLU A 242 17.19 -12.03 -5.05
N ASP A 243 17.85 -11.24 -5.90
CA ASP A 243 19.22 -10.77 -5.73
C ASP A 243 19.35 -9.53 -4.82
N ASP A 244 18.24 -8.99 -4.31
CA ASP A 244 18.26 -7.84 -3.39
C ASP A 244 18.75 -8.24 -1.99
N SER A 245 19.86 -7.65 -1.55
CA SER A 245 20.49 -7.96 -0.26
C SER A 245 19.62 -7.65 0.95
N ASN A 246 18.74 -6.65 0.88
CA ASN A 246 17.85 -6.29 1.98
C ASN A 246 16.70 -7.27 2.08
N TYR A 247 16.18 -7.75 0.94
CA TYR A 247 15.18 -8.82 0.93
C TYR A 247 15.72 -10.12 1.53
N GLN A 248 16.94 -10.51 1.16
CA GLN A 248 17.59 -11.70 1.74
C GLN A 248 17.77 -11.60 3.25
N GLN A 249 18.11 -10.42 3.78
CA GLN A 249 18.19 -10.19 5.22
C GLN A 249 16.83 -10.36 5.92
N ILE A 250 15.74 -9.88 5.31
CA ILE A 250 14.37 -10.08 5.84
C ILE A 250 14.03 -11.57 5.90
N LEU A 251 14.28 -12.30 4.81
CA LEU A 251 14.03 -13.75 4.78
C LEU A 251 14.87 -14.50 5.83
N GLN A 252 16.14 -14.15 5.97
CA GLN A 252 17.02 -14.76 6.96
C GLN A 252 16.52 -14.50 8.39
N ALA A 253 16.22 -13.24 8.73
CA ALA A 253 15.73 -12.86 10.05
C ALA A 253 14.39 -13.54 10.39
N GLN A 254 13.48 -13.64 9.43
CA GLN A 254 12.21 -14.36 9.61
C GLN A 254 12.43 -15.87 9.80
N SER A 255 13.35 -16.48 9.04
CA SER A 255 13.71 -17.89 9.17
C SER A 255 14.34 -18.20 10.53
N GLU A 256 15.24 -17.35 11.00
CA GLU A 256 15.88 -17.47 12.32
C GLU A 256 14.84 -17.33 13.44
N ALA A 257 13.98 -16.32 13.37
CA ALA A 257 12.90 -16.13 14.34
C ALA A 257 11.92 -17.32 14.37
N GLY A 258 11.55 -17.84 13.20
CA GLY A 258 10.70 -19.03 13.08
C GLY A 258 11.35 -20.29 13.64
N SER A 259 12.66 -20.47 13.42
CA SER A 259 13.43 -21.58 13.98
C SER A 259 13.50 -21.52 15.50
N MET A 260 13.75 -20.34 16.06
CA MET A 260 13.77 -20.12 17.52
C MET A 260 12.40 -20.38 18.17
N ASP A 261 11.30 -19.94 17.55
CA ASP A 261 9.95 -20.21 18.06
C ASP A 261 9.62 -21.71 17.99
N LEU A 262 9.97 -22.39 16.90
CA LEU A 262 9.77 -23.83 16.76
C LEU A 262 10.56 -24.62 17.82
N GLU A 263 11.83 -24.28 18.02
CA GLU A 263 12.69 -24.91 19.02
C GLU A 263 12.14 -24.69 20.44
N SER A 264 11.73 -23.46 20.74
CA SER A 264 11.12 -23.11 22.03
C SER A 264 9.85 -23.91 22.29
N ARG A 265 8.99 -24.06 21.27
CA ARG A 265 7.78 -24.89 21.35
C ARG A 265 8.11 -26.38 21.49
N ALA A 266 9.14 -26.87 20.81
CA ALA A 266 9.59 -28.25 20.91
C ALA A 266 10.10 -28.58 22.33
N LEU A 267 10.93 -27.70 22.90
CA LEU A 267 11.42 -27.80 24.28
C LEU A 267 10.27 -27.74 25.30
N ALA A 268 9.31 -26.83 25.11
CA ALA A 268 8.13 -26.77 25.97
C ALA A 268 7.31 -28.07 25.93
N ARG A 269 7.11 -28.66 24.75
CA ARG A 269 6.46 -29.98 24.61
C ARG A 269 7.29 -31.12 25.21
N LYS A 270 8.62 -31.05 25.13
CA LYS A 270 9.53 -32.03 25.75
C LYS A 270 9.39 -31.99 27.28
N ARG A 271 9.47 -30.82 27.90
CA ARG A 271 9.24 -30.61 29.34
C ARG A 271 7.89 -31.16 29.80
N GLN A 272 6.82 -30.89 29.05
CA GLN A 272 5.48 -31.40 29.37
C GLN A 272 5.41 -32.93 29.35
N ARG A 273 6.13 -33.59 28.44
CA ARG A 273 6.16 -35.06 28.35
C ARG A 273 7.04 -35.70 29.42
N GLU A 274 8.17 -35.07 29.74
CA GLU A 274 9.18 -35.62 30.64
C GLU A 274 8.97 -35.18 32.11
N GLY A 275 8.07 -34.23 32.37
CA GLY A 275 7.60 -33.90 33.71
C GLY A 275 8.51 -32.99 34.54
N TYR A 276 9.48 -32.28 33.93
CA TYR A 276 10.36 -31.35 34.62
C TYR A 276 10.11 -29.88 34.27
N SER A 277 10.49 -29.00 35.21
CA SER A 277 10.38 -27.54 35.07
C SER A 277 11.63 -26.91 34.41
N TYR A 278 11.49 -25.68 33.90
CA TYR A 278 12.62 -24.92 33.34
C TYR A 278 13.78 -24.73 34.33
N GLN A 279 13.47 -24.56 35.64
CA GLN A 279 14.49 -24.44 36.69
C GLN A 279 15.28 -25.75 36.87
N GLN A 280 14.60 -26.90 36.79
CA GLN A 280 15.26 -28.21 36.86
C GLN A 280 16.12 -28.46 35.62
N GLU A 281 15.66 -28.09 34.43
CA GLU A 281 16.43 -28.19 33.18
C GLU A 281 17.73 -27.37 33.25
N ARG A 282 17.67 -26.11 33.69
CA ARG A 282 18.85 -25.27 33.89
C ARG A 282 19.81 -25.82 34.94
N GLN A 283 19.29 -26.45 36.00
CA GLN A 283 20.13 -27.09 37.01
C GLN A 283 20.87 -28.31 36.43
N LEU A 284 20.19 -29.11 35.61
CA LEU A 284 20.79 -30.27 34.92
C LEU A 284 21.84 -29.83 33.90
N ASP A 285 21.58 -28.79 33.11
CA ASP A 285 22.50 -28.24 32.11
C ASP A 285 23.80 -27.70 32.74
N VAL A 286 23.69 -27.02 33.89
CA VAL A 286 24.85 -26.58 34.68
C VAL A 286 25.64 -27.78 35.22
N MET A 287 24.95 -28.85 35.66
CA MET A 287 25.62 -30.09 36.11
C MET A 287 26.35 -30.79 34.95
N GLU A 288 25.73 -30.87 33.76
CA GLU A 288 26.31 -31.48 32.57
C GLU A 288 27.52 -30.68 32.06
N THR A 289 27.41 -29.36 32.00
CA THR A 289 28.53 -28.45 31.63
C THR A 289 29.68 -28.54 32.64
N ALA A 290 29.39 -28.72 33.92
CA ALA A 290 30.41 -28.92 34.95
C ALA A 290 31.09 -30.30 34.84
N ALA A 291 30.34 -31.35 34.47
CA ALA A 291 30.86 -32.70 34.29
C ALA A 291 31.69 -32.87 33.00
N GLY A 292 31.35 -32.16 31.92
CA GLY A 292 32.09 -32.19 30.65
C GLY A 292 33.41 -31.40 30.65
N ASN A 293 33.67 -30.59 31.68
CA ASN A 293 34.94 -29.87 31.86
C ASN A 293 35.94 -30.73 32.67
N GLU A 294 36.61 -31.67 31.99
CA GLU A 294 37.62 -32.61 32.53
C GLU A 294 38.97 -31.96 32.94
N GLY A 295 38.98 -30.66 33.22
CA GLY A 295 40.16 -29.97 33.79
C GLY A 295 40.29 -30.23 35.29
N THR A 296 41.42 -29.86 35.89
CA THR A 296 41.75 -30.05 37.32
C THR A 296 40.71 -29.50 38.32
N ALA A 297 39.77 -28.67 37.84
CA ALA A 297 38.59 -28.19 38.58
C ALA A 297 37.42 -29.20 38.64
N GLY A 298 37.29 -30.10 37.67
CA GLY A 298 36.25 -31.14 37.60
C GLY A 298 36.39 -32.21 38.69
N ASN A 299 37.62 -32.49 39.14
CA ASN A 299 37.86 -33.45 40.24
C ASN A 299 37.48 -32.89 41.63
N ILE A 300 37.54 -31.58 41.83
CA ILE A 300 37.14 -30.95 43.10
C ILE A 300 35.62 -30.77 43.14
N MET A 301 35.00 -30.45 42.00
CA MET A 301 33.56 -30.22 41.92
C MET A 301 32.74 -31.52 41.80
N GLY A 302 33.23 -32.54 41.10
CA GLY A 302 32.62 -33.87 41.03
C GLY A 302 32.58 -34.59 42.39
N ALA A 303 33.61 -34.39 43.21
CA ALA A 303 33.63 -34.87 44.60
C ALA A 303 32.68 -34.07 45.53
N SER A 304 32.43 -32.79 45.24
CA SER A 304 31.50 -31.95 46.01
C SER A 304 30.02 -32.22 45.69
N MET A 305 29.69 -32.69 44.48
CA MET A 305 28.32 -33.09 44.12
C MET A 305 27.97 -34.51 44.58
N GLY A 306 28.96 -35.43 44.70
CA GLY A 306 28.76 -36.73 45.33
C GLY A 306 28.37 -36.67 46.82
N LEU A 307 28.58 -35.50 47.45
CA LEU A 307 28.26 -35.24 48.86
C LEU A 307 27.01 -34.35 49.04
N GLY A 308 26.53 -33.69 47.98
CA GLY A 308 25.36 -32.79 48.03
C GLY A 308 23.99 -33.46 47.91
N MET A 309 23.95 -34.73 47.46
CA MET A 309 22.73 -35.56 47.45
C MET A 309 22.67 -36.57 48.61
N GLY A 310 23.62 -36.53 49.54
CA GLY A 310 23.72 -37.44 50.67
C GLY A 310 23.88 -36.70 51.99
N VAL A 311 22.96 -35.78 52.32
CA VAL A 311 23.06 -35.00 53.57
C VAL A 311 22.31 -35.71 54.70
N GLY A 312 22.98 -36.71 55.25
CA GLY A 312 22.67 -37.29 56.54
C GLY A 312 23.96 -37.83 57.13
N ILE A 313 24.86 -36.94 57.56
CA ILE A 313 25.96 -37.10 58.55
C ILE A 313 26.90 -35.90 58.38
N GLY A 314 27.09 -35.10 59.43
CA GLY A 314 28.11 -34.05 59.37
C GLY A 314 28.18 -33.06 60.53
N ASN A 315 28.36 -33.54 61.77
CA ASN A 315 28.67 -32.67 62.92
C ASN A 315 30.18 -32.58 63.25
N VAL A 316 31.08 -33.02 62.35
CA VAL A 316 32.52 -33.14 62.70
C VAL A 316 33.52 -32.60 61.67
N PHE A 317 33.08 -32.00 60.56
CA PHE A 317 33.98 -31.63 59.45
C PHE A 317 34.09 -30.11 59.17
N GLY A 318 33.57 -29.26 60.08
CA GLY A 318 33.49 -27.82 59.88
C GLY A 318 34.75 -27.00 60.22
N SER A 319 35.76 -27.57 60.89
CA SER A 319 36.87 -26.79 61.45
C SER A 319 38.15 -26.74 60.61
N GLN A 320 38.25 -27.49 59.51
CA GLN A 320 39.52 -27.65 58.78
C GLN A 320 39.55 -27.01 57.37
N ILE A 321 38.43 -26.47 56.89
CA ILE A 321 38.31 -25.84 55.56
C ILE A 321 38.55 -24.31 55.60
N GLY A 322 38.53 -23.69 56.79
CA GLY A 322 38.68 -22.23 56.95
C GLY A 322 40.06 -21.66 56.58
N THR A 323 41.12 -22.47 56.56
CA THR A 323 42.51 -21.99 56.39
C THR A 323 43.10 -22.20 54.99
N VAL A 324 42.45 -22.97 54.12
CA VAL A 324 42.92 -23.21 52.73
C VAL A 324 42.22 -22.29 51.71
N ALA A 325 41.07 -21.71 52.08
CA ALA A 325 40.32 -20.80 51.21
C ALA A 325 40.91 -19.38 51.10
N HIS A 326 41.89 -19.00 51.93
CA HIS A 326 42.42 -17.63 51.98
C HIS A 326 43.64 -17.38 51.07
N SER A 327 44.20 -18.41 50.43
CA SER A 327 45.46 -18.32 49.66
C SER A 327 45.33 -18.57 48.15
N ALA A 328 44.12 -18.73 47.60
CA ALA A 328 43.89 -19.05 46.18
C ALA A 328 43.16 -17.95 45.37
N MET A 329 42.90 -16.77 45.93
CA MET A 329 42.12 -15.70 45.26
C MET A 329 42.95 -14.45 44.91
N SER A 330 44.08 -14.63 44.21
CA SER A 330 44.82 -13.53 43.60
C SER A 330 45.04 -13.82 42.12
N GLY A 331 44.15 -13.29 41.27
CA GLY A 331 44.41 -13.16 39.83
C GLY A 331 43.58 -14.03 38.89
N VAL A 332 42.25 -13.87 38.89
CA VAL A 332 41.42 -14.11 37.69
C VAL A 332 40.29 -13.08 37.70
N GLN A 333 40.37 -12.10 36.80
CA GLN A 333 39.34 -11.10 36.61
C GLN A 333 38.22 -11.72 35.75
N ALA A 334 37.09 -12.05 36.37
CA ALA A 334 35.92 -12.56 35.69
C ALA A 334 35.29 -11.45 34.81
N PRO A 335 34.75 -11.79 33.62
CA PRO A 335 33.96 -10.84 32.83
C PRO A 335 32.75 -10.36 33.65
N PRO A 336 32.29 -9.11 33.46
CA PRO A 336 31.24 -8.55 34.28
C PRO A 336 29.94 -9.36 34.14
N PRO A 337 29.22 -9.60 35.24
CA PRO A 337 27.92 -10.26 35.19
C PRO A 337 26.95 -9.47 34.31
N PRO A 338 26.06 -10.13 33.55
CA PRO A 338 25.03 -9.44 32.78
C PRO A 338 24.19 -8.56 33.72
N PRO A 339 23.75 -7.37 33.27
CA PRO A 339 22.99 -6.45 34.10
C PRO A 339 21.70 -7.14 34.57
N GLN A 340 21.54 -7.27 35.88
CA GLN A 340 20.29 -7.73 36.48
C GLN A 340 19.23 -6.66 36.22
N SER A 341 18.29 -6.94 35.31
CA SER A 341 17.15 -6.06 35.09
C SER A 341 16.26 -6.07 36.35
N MET A 342 15.93 -4.88 36.83
CA MET A 342 15.05 -4.71 37.99
C MET A 342 13.64 -5.16 37.62
N GLN A 343 13.13 -6.16 38.33
CA GLN A 343 11.81 -6.76 38.12
C GLN A 343 10.87 -6.38 39.27
N ILE A 344 9.79 -5.65 38.96
CA ILE A 344 8.82 -5.16 39.95
C ILE A 344 7.42 -5.66 39.62
N TYR A 345 6.73 -6.21 40.62
CA TYR A 345 5.31 -6.54 40.54
C TYR A 345 4.46 -5.36 41.00
N VAL A 346 3.30 -5.18 40.36
CA VAL A 346 2.36 -4.07 40.62
C VAL A 346 0.97 -4.65 40.90
N CYS A 347 0.27 -4.11 41.88
CA CYS A 347 -1.12 -4.46 42.15
C CYS A 347 -2.05 -3.55 41.34
N LEU A 348 -2.61 -4.06 40.24
CA LEU A 348 -3.56 -3.37 39.39
C LEU A 348 -4.95 -3.99 39.60
N ASN A 349 -5.97 -3.18 39.89
CA ASN A 349 -7.34 -3.67 40.14
C ASN A 349 -7.43 -4.79 41.21
N GLN A 350 -6.62 -4.70 42.28
CA GLN A 350 -6.50 -5.72 43.33
C GLN A 350 -5.92 -7.08 42.88
N GLN A 351 -5.36 -7.15 41.66
CA GLN A 351 -4.67 -8.33 41.15
C GLN A 351 -3.18 -8.03 40.96
N GLN A 352 -2.35 -9.03 41.25
CA GLN A 352 -0.92 -8.95 40.99
C GLN A 352 -0.65 -9.02 39.49
N ALA A 353 0.12 -8.06 38.99
CA ALA A 353 0.58 -7.97 37.61
C ALA A 353 2.11 -7.79 37.59
N GLY A 354 2.78 -8.28 36.54
CA GLY A 354 4.24 -8.28 36.40
C GLY A 354 4.89 -9.67 36.51
N PRO A 355 6.23 -9.77 36.58
CA PRO A 355 7.16 -8.67 36.84
C PRO A 355 7.34 -7.76 35.63
N TYR A 356 7.43 -6.45 35.87
CA TYR A 356 7.68 -5.42 34.88
C TYR A 356 9.08 -4.82 35.06
N ASP A 357 9.66 -4.38 33.95
CA ASP A 357 10.89 -3.60 33.90
C ASP A 357 10.60 -2.10 33.84
N LEU A 358 11.65 -1.26 33.90
CA LEU A 358 11.51 0.19 33.99
C LEU A 358 10.70 0.82 32.82
N PRO A 359 10.90 0.41 31.55
CA PRO A 359 10.11 0.93 30.42
C PRO A 359 8.61 0.66 30.57
N ILE A 360 8.21 -0.56 30.96
CA ILE A 360 6.79 -0.88 31.15
C ILE A 360 6.21 -0.10 32.34
N LEU A 361 6.97 0.08 33.41
CA LEU A 361 6.54 0.88 34.56
C LEU A 361 6.32 2.35 34.17
N GLN A 362 7.18 2.95 33.33
CA GLN A 362 6.98 4.31 32.78
C GLN A 362 5.67 4.41 31.98
N GLN A 363 5.37 3.41 31.17
CA GLN A 363 4.13 3.36 30.40
C GLN A 363 2.90 3.23 31.31
N LEU A 364 2.97 2.44 32.38
CA LEU A 364 1.89 2.33 33.35
C LEU A 364 1.64 3.65 34.10
N VAL A 365 2.68 4.45 34.36
CA VAL A 365 2.54 5.81 34.92
C VAL A 365 1.87 6.75 33.92
N SER A 366 2.26 6.72 32.64
CA SER A 366 1.65 7.59 31.62
C SER A 366 0.18 7.28 31.36
N GLN A 367 -0.22 6.01 31.53
CA GLN A 367 -1.62 5.57 31.47
C GLN A 367 -2.39 5.78 32.79
N ASN A 368 -1.75 6.34 33.81
CA ASN A 368 -2.33 6.56 35.14
C ASN A 368 -2.80 5.27 35.86
N LEU A 369 -2.26 4.11 35.44
CA LEU A 369 -2.52 2.80 36.06
C LEU A 369 -1.58 2.54 37.24
N LEU A 370 -0.34 3.05 37.15
CA LEU A 370 0.63 3.07 38.25
C LEU A 370 0.70 4.49 38.83
N THR A 371 0.30 4.65 40.09
CA THR A 371 0.34 5.92 40.83
C THR A 371 1.27 5.80 42.03
N GLN A 372 1.56 6.93 42.69
CA GLN A 372 2.37 6.95 43.92
C GLN A 372 1.82 6.04 45.04
N GLN A 373 0.51 5.78 45.04
CA GLN A 373 -0.18 4.96 46.03
C GLN A 373 -0.36 3.50 45.63
N THR A 374 -0.09 3.15 44.36
CA THR A 374 -0.24 1.78 43.88
C THR A 374 0.72 0.85 44.63
N LEU A 375 0.22 -0.30 45.10
CA LEU A 375 1.03 -1.29 45.81
C LEU A 375 1.98 -2.00 44.83
N VAL A 376 3.25 -2.08 45.20
CA VAL A 376 4.31 -2.72 44.44
C VAL A 376 5.12 -3.66 45.32
N TRP A 377 5.74 -4.66 44.70
CA TRP A 377 6.62 -5.60 45.38
C TRP A 377 7.80 -5.98 44.49
N LYS A 378 8.97 -6.15 45.11
CA LYS A 378 10.18 -6.67 44.45
C LYS A 378 10.84 -7.69 45.35
N ALA A 379 11.64 -8.57 44.76
CA ALA A 379 12.45 -9.53 45.49
C ALA A 379 13.30 -8.82 46.56
N GLY A 380 13.18 -9.27 47.81
CA GLY A 380 13.86 -8.67 48.97
C GLY A 380 12.98 -7.79 49.87
N LEU A 381 11.74 -7.48 49.46
CA LEU A 381 10.78 -6.82 50.36
C LEU A 381 9.96 -7.83 51.18
N PRO A 382 9.73 -7.56 52.47
CA PRO A 382 8.95 -8.44 53.34
C PRO A 382 7.44 -8.40 53.05
N SER A 383 6.94 -7.34 52.40
CA SER A 383 5.52 -7.16 52.06
C SER A 383 5.36 -6.16 50.91
N TRP A 384 4.14 -6.06 50.36
CA TRP A 384 3.78 -5.05 49.38
C TRP A 384 3.84 -3.65 49.99
N VAL A 385 4.44 -2.71 49.27
CA VAL A 385 4.62 -1.33 49.72
C VAL A 385 4.07 -0.35 48.67
N ALA A 386 3.76 0.88 49.06
CA ALA A 386 3.32 1.88 48.08
C ALA A 386 4.47 2.27 47.14
N ALA A 387 4.18 2.52 45.86
CA ALA A 387 5.18 2.84 44.84
C ALA A 387 6.10 4.01 45.23
N ALA A 388 5.57 5.02 45.93
CA ALA A 388 6.34 6.16 46.42
C ALA A 388 7.42 5.80 47.47
N THR A 389 7.31 4.65 48.14
CA THR A 389 8.29 4.21 49.14
C THR A 389 9.52 3.54 48.53
N LEU A 390 9.47 3.19 47.24
CA LEU A 390 10.61 2.66 46.50
C LEU A 390 11.39 3.82 45.86
N PRO A 391 12.64 4.08 46.27
CA PRO A 391 13.45 5.17 45.71
C PRO A 391 13.61 5.07 44.20
N GLU A 392 13.70 3.85 43.65
CA GLU A 392 13.78 3.57 42.22
C GLU A 392 12.53 4.01 41.42
N LEU A 393 11.34 4.05 42.05
CA LEU A 393 10.09 4.44 41.40
C LEU A 393 9.78 5.92 41.64
N ALA A 394 10.35 6.55 42.67
CA ALA A 394 10.11 7.95 42.99
C ALA A 394 10.40 8.88 41.80
N VAL A 395 11.43 8.57 41.00
CA VAL A 395 11.83 9.34 39.81
C VAL A 395 10.72 9.35 38.75
N LEU A 396 9.97 8.24 38.60
CA LEU A 396 8.90 8.11 37.59
C LEU A 396 7.73 9.06 37.82
N PHE A 397 7.54 9.53 39.05
CA PHE A 397 6.42 10.40 39.44
C PHE A 397 6.76 11.89 39.40
N THR A 398 8.01 12.27 39.13
CA THR A 398 8.47 13.67 39.17
C THR A 398 8.14 14.47 37.90
N SER A 399 7.72 13.81 36.81
CA SER A 399 7.40 14.47 35.52
C SER A 399 5.95 14.95 35.39
N ALA A 400 5.11 14.78 36.42
CA ALA A 400 3.67 15.04 36.32
C ALA A 400 3.21 16.47 36.71
N THR A 401 4.12 17.39 37.06
CA THR A 401 3.74 18.71 37.61
C THR A 401 4.23 19.94 36.84
N GLN A 402 4.81 19.82 35.64
CA GLN A 402 5.08 21.02 34.81
C GLN A 402 3.92 21.29 33.85
N ALA A 403 2.99 22.14 34.29
CA ALA A 403 2.06 22.81 33.38
C ALA A 403 2.85 23.77 32.47
N PRO A 404 2.62 23.79 31.15
CA PRO A 404 3.27 24.74 30.26
C PRO A 404 2.85 26.17 30.62
N PRO A 405 3.78 27.15 30.59
CA PRO A 405 3.44 28.54 30.88
C PRO A 405 2.43 29.08 29.85
N PRO A 406 1.48 29.95 30.27
CA PRO A 406 0.45 30.48 29.39
C PRO A 406 1.04 31.33 28.26
N ILE A 407 0.43 31.21 27.08
CA ILE A 407 0.80 31.94 25.87
C ILE A 407 0.63 33.46 26.13
N PRO A 408 1.64 34.30 25.84
CA PRO A 408 1.51 35.75 26.01
C PRO A 408 0.46 36.34 25.04
N PRO A 409 -0.32 37.35 25.47
CA PRO A 409 -1.38 37.93 24.65
C PRO A 409 -0.82 38.67 23.42
N VAL A 410 -1.48 38.47 22.28
CA VAL A 410 -1.19 39.16 21.01
C VAL A 410 -1.56 40.65 21.15
N PRO A 411 -0.63 41.59 20.87
CA PRO A 411 -0.94 43.02 20.87
C PRO A 411 -1.97 43.38 19.78
N PRO A 412 -2.90 44.31 20.04
CA PRO A 412 -3.85 44.75 19.02
C PRO A 412 -3.12 45.44 17.86
N VAL A 413 -3.44 45.01 16.65
CA VAL A 413 -3.01 45.65 15.40
C VAL A 413 -3.68 47.02 15.33
N VAL A 414 -2.88 48.08 15.47
CA VAL A 414 -3.32 49.45 15.19
C VAL A 414 -3.19 49.64 13.68
N HIS A 415 -4.32 49.74 12.98
CA HIS A 415 -4.34 50.17 11.59
C HIS A 415 -4.17 51.70 11.53
N PRO A 416 -3.25 52.23 10.71
CA PRO A 416 -3.19 53.65 10.39
C PRO A 416 -4.31 54.10 9.45
#